data_AF-S9VVY3-F1
#
_entry.id   AF-S9VVY3-F1
#
_cell.length_a   1.000
_cell.length_b   1.000
_cell.length_c   1.000
_cell.angle_alpha   90.00
_cell.angle_beta   90.00
_cell.angle_gamma   90.00
#
_symmetry.space_group_name_H-M   'P 1'
#
loop_
_entity.id
_entity.type
_entity.pdbx_description
1 polymer ?
#
loop_
_entity_poly.entity_id
_entity_poly.type
_entity_poly.pdbx_seq_one_letter_code
_entity_poly.pdbx_strand_id
1 'polypeptide(L)'
;MRHIGQDTPKKHLHFVLESRLMYEKSFRDEWMRSLCQAIGNLDEPMAKTVTSTRQRMLQRKVTTFRYNQFGLFTTPYYRLANVDRYHAVQGTPGTREWVPYMNVSYWTMNKLVRQGNLLVHRVHYTGWGTDKHLKQGGWEHRWNKVMQRNVLQYNRV
;
A
#
# COMPACT_ATOMS: atom_id res chain seq x y z
N MET A 1 -11.90 27.36 -0.62
CA MET A 1 -12.89 27.26 -1.74
C MET A 1 -12.70 28.43 -2.69
N ARG A 2 -13.07 28.31 -3.98
CA ARG A 2 -13.04 29.39 -4.99
C ARG A 2 -11.73 30.21 -5.13
N HIS A 3 -10.58 29.67 -4.70
CA HIS A 3 -9.29 30.37 -4.66
C HIS A 3 -9.27 31.68 -3.83
N ILE A 4 -10.27 31.89 -2.98
CA ILE A 4 -10.33 33.03 -2.06
C ILE A 4 -9.54 32.64 -0.80
N GLY A 5 -8.45 33.36 -0.51
CA GLY A 5 -7.62 33.13 0.68
C GLY A 5 -6.95 31.75 0.72
N GLN A 6 -6.36 31.30 -0.39
CA GLN A 6 -5.73 29.99 -0.45
C GLN A 6 -4.35 30.00 0.25
N ASP A 7 -4.21 29.22 1.34
CA ASP A 7 -2.99 29.17 2.15
C ASP A 7 -1.82 28.40 1.52
N THR A 8 -2.11 27.42 0.66
CA THR A 8 -1.09 26.56 0.05
C THR A 8 -0.80 26.97 -1.39
N PRO A 9 0.45 26.90 -1.87
CA PRO A 9 0.79 27.27 -3.24
C PRO A 9 0.20 26.30 -4.29
N LYS A 10 -0.14 25.06 -3.89
CA LYS A 10 -0.74 24.04 -4.75
C LYS A 10 -1.99 23.48 -4.10
N LYS A 11 -3.16 23.79 -4.67
CA LYS A 11 -4.47 23.28 -4.20
C LYS A 11 -4.51 21.75 -4.13
N HIS A 12 -3.82 21.07 -5.04
CA HIS A 12 -3.78 19.61 -5.10
C HIS A 12 -3.05 18.95 -3.92
N LEU A 13 -2.31 19.70 -3.09
CA LEU A 13 -1.79 19.17 -1.83
C LEU A 13 -2.90 18.65 -0.91
N HIS A 14 -4.12 19.17 -1.04
CA HIS A 14 -5.28 18.63 -0.32
C HIS A 14 -5.55 17.16 -0.64
N PHE A 15 -5.32 16.73 -1.89
CA PHE A 15 -5.52 15.34 -2.31
C PHE A 15 -4.57 14.37 -1.61
N VAL A 16 -3.40 14.84 -1.15
CA VAL A 16 -2.49 14.04 -0.33
C VAL A 16 -3.14 13.66 0.99
N LEU A 17 -3.92 14.57 1.60
CA LEU A 17 -4.67 14.31 2.82
C LEU A 17 -5.83 13.34 2.55
N GLU A 18 -6.56 13.52 1.44
CA GLU A 18 -7.60 12.58 1.02
C GLU A 18 -7.04 11.17 0.84
N SER A 19 -5.84 11.05 0.26
CA SER A 19 -5.15 9.77 0.09
C SER A 19 -4.82 9.11 1.44
N ARG A 20 -4.49 9.88 2.48
CA ARG A 20 -4.32 9.32 3.85
C ARG A 20 -5.63 8.76 4.39
N LEU A 21 -6.74 9.46 4.18
CA LEU A 21 -8.06 8.95 4.58
C LEU A 21 -8.48 7.70 3.81
N MET A 22 -7.98 7.47 2.58
CA MET A 22 -8.20 6.19 1.89
C MET A 22 -7.51 5.03 2.61
N TYR A 23 -6.28 5.20 3.10
CA TYR A 23 -5.60 4.19 3.89
C TYR A 23 -6.27 3.98 5.26
N GLU A 24 -6.69 5.05 5.94
CA GLU A 24 -7.46 4.93 7.20
C GLU A 24 -8.74 4.11 7.02
N LYS A 25 -9.51 4.38 5.96
CA LYS A 25 -10.68 3.56 5.62
C LYS A 25 -10.30 2.11 5.36
N SER A 26 -9.16 1.86 4.70
CA SER A 26 -8.70 0.50 4.49
C SER A 26 -8.38 -0.23 5.80
N PHE A 27 -7.78 0.44 6.80
CA PHE A 27 -7.51 -0.18 8.10
C PHE A 27 -8.79 -0.51 8.86
N ARG A 28 -9.79 0.37 8.76
CA ARG A 28 -11.14 0.12 9.31
C ARG A 28 -11.80 -1.11 8.66
N ASP A 29 -11.65 -1.27 7.35
CA ASP A 29 -12.46 -2.20 6.56
C ASP A 29 -11.79 -3.55 6.26
N GLU A 30 -10.46 -3.63 6.29
CA GLU A 30 -9.71 -4.73 5.70
C GLU A 30 -10.04 -6.08 6.33
N TRP A 31 -10.07 -6.16 7.67
CA TRP A 31 -10.38 -7.40 8.37
C TRP A 31 -11.79 -7.91 8.06
N MET A 32 -12.80 -7.04 8.14
CA MET A 32 -14.18 -7.38 7.83
C MET A 32 -14.34 -7.81 6.36
N ARG A 33 -13.73 -7.05 5.43
CA ARG A 33 -13.78 -7.32 3.99
C ARG A 33 -13.17 -8.67 3.65
N SER A 34 -11.96 -8.95 4.15
CA SER A 34 -11.23 -10.17 3.87
C SER A 34 -11.89 -11.40 4.50
N LEU A 35 -12.43 -11.29 5.71
CA LEU A 35 -13.22 -12.36 6.34
C LEU A 35 -14.48 -12.70 5.54
N CYS A 36 -15.26 -11.69 5.15
CA CYS A 36 -16.47 -11.91 4.34
C CYS A 36 -16.14 -12.55 2.99
N GLN A 37 -15.01 -12.16 2.38
CA GLN A 37 -14.54 -12.75 1.13
C GLN A 37 -14.11 -14.21 1.31
N ALA A 38 -13.34 -14.53 2.36
CA ALA A 38 -12.90 -15.88 2.63
C ALA A 38 -14.10 -16.81 2.88
N ILE A 39 -15.06 -16.39 3.71
CA ILE A 39 -16.29 -17.15 3.97
C ILE A 39 -17.09 -17.36 2.68
N GLY A 40 -17.28 -16.30 1.89
CA GLY A 40 -18.08 -16.34 0.67
C GLY A 40 -17.52 -17.27 -0.41
N ASN A 41 -16.20 -17.48 -0.42
CA ASN A 41 -15.51 -18.28 -1.44
C ASN A 41 -15.10 -19.69 -0.96
N LEU A 42 -15.38 -20.05 0.30
CA LEU A 42 -14.92 -21.32 0.87
C LEU A 42 -15.71 -22.51 0.30
N ASP A 43 -15.07 -23.36 -0.50
CA ASP A 43 -15.72 -24.55 -1.05
C ASP A 43 -15.75 -25.71 -0.04
N GLU A 44 -14.65 -25.87 0.72
CA GLU A 44 -14.54 -26.88 1.77
C GLU A 44 -15.54 -26.66 2.92
N PRO A 45 -15.92 -27.73 3.65
CA PRO A 45 -16.74 -27.60 4.85
C PRO A 45 -16.15 -26.60 5.85
N MET A 46 -16.91 -25.55 6.18
CA MET A 46 -16.41 -24.45 7.03
C MET A 46 -15.98 -24.92 8.42
N ALA A 47 -16.73 -25.85 8.99
CA ALA A 47 -16.41 -26.52 10.24
C ALA A 47 -17.18 -27.85 10.31
N LYS A 48 -16.80 -28.74 11.22
CA LYS A 48 -17.56 -29.98 11.49
C LYS A 48 -19.05 -29.74 11.78
N THR A 49 -19.38 -28.59 12.37
CA THR A 49 -20.74 -28.20 12.78
C THR A 49 -21.51 -27.39 11.74
N VAL A 50 -20.83 -26.81 10.75
CA VAL A 50 -21.41 -25.94 9.71
C VAL A 50 -21.01 -26.47 8.35
N THR A 51 -21.85 -27.31 7.78
CA THR A 51 -21.61 -28.00 6.51
C THR A 51 -22.81 -27.90 5.56
N SER A 52 -22.58 -28.25 4.30
CA SER A 52 -23.61 -28.46 3.27
C SER A 52 -24.59 -27.28 3.16
N THR A 53 -25.90 -27.51 3.36
CA THR A 53 -26.94 -26.48 3.21
C THR A 53 -26.76 -25.33 4.20
N ARG A 54 -26.35 -25.60 5.45
CA ARG A 54 -26.14 -24.54 6.46
C ARG A 54 -25.00 -23.62 6.06
N GLN A 55 -23.90 -24.18 5.56
CA GLN A 55 -22.78 -23.42 5.01
C GLN A 55 -23.23 -22.56 3.83
N ARG A 56 -23.89 -23.14 2.82
CA ARG A 56 -24.35 -22.39 1.64
C ARG A 56 -25.28 -21.23 1.99
N MET A 57 -26.18 -21.43 2.96
CA MET A 57 -27.03 -20.36 3.47
C MET A 57 -26.23 -19.26 4.17
N LEU A 58 -25.28 -19.63 5.04
CA LEU A 58 -24.41 -18.68 5.73
C LEU A 58 -23.58 -17.86 4.74
N GLN A 59 -22.99 -18.51 3.73
CA GLN A 59 -22.20 -17.85 2.68
C GLN A 59 -23.02 -16.79 1.94
N ARG A 60 -24.25 -17.12 1.55
CA ARG A 60 -25.16 -16.15 0.92
C ARG A 60 -25.47 -14.98 1.85
N LYS A 61 -25.77 -15.25 3.14
CA LYS A 61 -26.03 -14.19 4.13
C LYS A 61 -24.83 -13.26 4.34
N VAL A 62 -23.61 -13.83 4.44
CA VAL A 62 -22.38 -13.05 4.60
C VAL A 62 -22.09 -12.22 3.36
N THR A 63 -22.28 -12.76 2.16
CA THR A 63 -22.12 -12.00 0.90
C THR A 63 -23.15 -10.87 0.81
N THR A 64 -24.41 -11.11 1.16
CA THR A 64 -25.44 -10.07 1.23
C THR A 64 -25.07 -8.98 2.25
N PHE A 65 -24.60 -9.37 3.44
CA PHE A 65 -24.11 -8.42 4.45
C PHE A 65 -22.98 -7.55 3.89
N ARG A 66 -21.99 -8.15 3.24
CA ARG A 66 -20.85 -7.45 2.63
C ARG A 66 -21.30 -6.44 1.58
N TYR A 67 -22.21 -6.81 0.68
CA TYR A 67 -22.71 -5.91 -0.35
C TYR A 67 -23.53 -4.74 0.20
N ASN A 68 -24.12 -4.88 1.38
CA ASN A 68 -24.87 -3.83 2.05
C ASN A 68 -23.99 -2.86 2.87
N GLN A 69 -22.67 -3.08 2.96
CA GLN A 69 -21.76 -2.14 3.64
C GLN A 69 -21.46 -0.94 2.75
N PHE A 70 -22.30 0.11 2.84
CA PHE A 70 -22.09 1.35 2.11
C PHE A 70 -20.78 2.03 2.53
N GLY A 71 -19.95 2.42 1.54
CA GLY A 71 -18.66 3.08 1.80
C GLY A 71 -17.53 2.15 2.23
N LEU A 72 -17.72 0.83 2.14
CA LEU A 72 -16.68 -0.17 2.34
C LEU A 72 -15.55 0.04 1.32
N PHE A 73 -14.32 0.18 1.82
CA PHE A 73 -13.14 0.35 0.99
C PHE A 73 -12.69 -0.98 0.39
N THR A 74 -12.88 -1.14 -0.92
CA THR A 74 -12.51 -2.37 -1.66
C THR A 74 -11.41 -2.15 -2.69
N THR A 75 -10.93 -0.91 -2.84
CA THR A 75 -9.93 -0.56 -3.83
C THR A 75 -8.55 -1.13 -3.45
N PRO A 76 -7.90 -1.92 -4.33
CA PRO A 76 -6.58 -2.46 -4.01
C PRO A 76 -5.52 -1.35 -4.03
N TYR A 77 -4.51 -1.46 -3.16
CA TYR A 77 -3.54 -0.37 -2.93
C TYR A 77 -2.75 0.06 -4.16
N TYR A 78 -2.44 -0.84 -5.09
CA TYR A 78 -1.73 -0.50 -6.32
C TYR A 78 -2.55 0.38 -7.28
N ARG A 79 -3.87 0.53 -7.06
CA ARG A 79 -4.74 1.44 -7.82
C ARG A 79 -4.85 2.83 -7.18
N LEU A 80 -4.29 3.02 -5.98
CA LEU A 80 -4.28 4.32 -5.33
C LEU A 80 -3.19 5.20 -5.94
N ALA A 81 -3.54 6.45 -6.22
CA ALA A 81 -2.59 7.42 -6.74
C ALA A 81 -1.56 7.77 -5.66
N ASN A 82 -0.28 7.82 -6.05
CA ASN A 82 0.80 8.20 -5.16
C ASN A 82 1.23 9.62 -5.50
N VAL A 83 0.88 10.55 -4.63
CA VAL A 83 1.11 11.99 -4.80
C VAL A 83 2.03 12.47 -3.70
N ASP A 84 3.12 13.15 -4.08
CA ASP A 84 4.09 13.62 -3.11
C ASP A 84 3.55 14.76 -2.23
N ARG A 85 4.08 14.83 -1.01
CA ARG A 85 3.64 15.79 0.02
C ARG A 85 4.21 17.20 -0.12
N TYR A 86 5.17 17.40 -1.03
CA TYR A 86 5.91 18.66 -1.14
C TYR A 86 5.36 19.53 -2.28
N HIS A 87 5.15 18.89 -3.42
CA HIS A 87 4.89 19.56 -4.69
C HIS A 87 3.67 19.01 -5.41
N ALA A 88 2.98 18.04 -4.79
CA ALA A 88 1.82 17.34 -5.32
C ALA A 88 2.10 16.68 -6.68
N VAL A 89 3.34 16.23 -6.90
CA VAL A 89 3.71 15.50 -8.12
C VAL A 89 3.38 14.03 -7.92
N GLN A 90 2.67 13.45 -8.89
CA GLN A 90 2.32 12.04 -8.90
C GLN A 90 3.48 11.19 -9.44
N GLY A 91 3.59 9.95 -8.96
CA GLY A 91 4.41 8.91 -9.60
C GLY A 91 3.76 7.54 -9.47
N THR A 92 4.21 6.59 -10.29
CA THR A 92 3.75 5.19 -10.22
C THR A 92 4.73 4.36 -9.39
N PRO A 93 4.32 3.76 -8.25
CA PRO A 93 5.19 2.86 -7.50
C PRO A 93 5.63 1.67 -8.35
N GLY A 94 6.89 1.26 -8.18
CA GLY A 94 7.51 0.22 -9.02
C GLY A 94 8.16 0.76 -10.29
N THR A 95 7.94 2.03 -10.65
CA THR A 95 8.72 2.72 -11.69
C THR A 95 9.80 3.60 -11.05
N ARG A 96 10.72 4.13 -11.87
CA ARG A 96 11.76 5.07 -11.42
C ARG A 96 11.22 6.47 -11.09
N GLU A 97 9.95 6.73 -11.38
CA GLU A 97 9.32 8.02 -11.15
C GLU A 97 8.85 8.21 -9.70
N TRP A 98 8.81 7.14 -8.91
CA TRP A 98 8.45 7.14 -7.49
C TRP A 98 9.58 6.57 -6.64
N VAL A 99 9.91 7.24 -5.54
CA VAL A 99 10.99 6.84 -4.61
C VAL A 99 10.36 6.30 -3.32
N PRO A 100 10.32 4.96 -3.12
CA PRO A 100 9.44 4.33 -2.13
C PRO A 100 9.77 4.63 -0.67
N TYR A 101 11.06 4.67 -0.29
CA TYR A 101 11.42 4.86 1.13
C TYR A 101 11.03 6.26 1.64
N MET A 102 11.18 7.28 0.79
CA MET A 102 10.81 8.66 1.10
C MET A 102 9.35 8.99 0.75
N ASN A 103 8.67 8.13 -0.01
CA ASN A 103 7.32 8.36 -0.54
C ASN A 103 7.19 9.71 -1.26
N VAL A 104 8.09 9.96 -2.22
CA VAL A 104 8.11 11.19 -3.04
C VAL A 104 8.34 10.85 -4.52
N SER A 105 7.95 11.77 -5.40
CA SER A 105 8.26 11.68 -6.83
C SER A 105 9.76 11.84 -7.10
N TYR A 106 10.21 11.38 -8.27
CA TYR A 106 11.59 11.58 -8.74
C TYR A 106 11.98 13.07 -8.80
N TRP A 107 11.04 13.94 -9.16
CA TRP A 107 11.25 15.38 -9.26
C TRP A 107 11.61 15.96 -7.90
N THR A 108 10.81 15.64 -6.89
CA THR A 108 11.01 16.04 -5.51
C THR A 108 12.30 15.43 -4.95
N MET A 109 12.57 14.16 -5.20
CA MET A 109 13.81 13.52 -4.77
C MET A 109 15.05 14.22 -5.32
N ASN A 110 15.07 14.50 -6.63
CA ASN A 110 16.19 15.19 -7.28
C ASN A 110 16.43 16.57 -6.68
N LYS A 111 15.35 17.34 -6.44
CA LYS A 111 15.44 18.67 -5.81
C LYS A 111 15.99 18.59 -4.39
N LEU A 112 15.46 17.69 -3.55
CA LEU A 112 15.88 17.55 -2.16
C LEU A 112 17.34 17.10 -2.03
N VAL A 113 17.79 16.14 -2.85
CA VAL A 113 19.17 15.65 -2.81
C VAL A 113 20.16 16.72 -3.28
N ARG A 114 19.88 17.41 -4.39
CA ARG A 114 20.80 18.43 -4.93
C ARG A 114 20.95 19.64 -4.03
N GLN A 115 19.92 19.97 -3.26
CA GLN A 115 19.92 21.10 -2.32
C GLN A 115 20.47 20.73 -0.94
N GLY A 116 20.86 19.47 -0.70
CA GLY A 116 21.34 19.04 0.62
C GLY A 116 20.23 18.93 1.69
N ASN A 117 18.95 18.94 1.28
CA ASN A 117 17.82 18.78 2.20
C ASN A 117 17.58 17.32 2.61
N LEU A 118 18.25 16.37 1.93
CA LEU A 118 18.19 14.96 2.25
C LEU A 118 19.60 14.40 2.45
N LEU A 119 19.82 13.78 3.61
CA LEU A 119 21.05 13.06 3.89
C LEU A 119 21.05 11.72 3.15
N VAL A 120 21.83 11.65 2.08
CA VAL A 120 22.09 10.43 1.30
C VAL A 120 23.56 10.33 0.96
N HIS A 121 24.03 9.11 0.70
CA HIS A 121 25.38 8.88 0.20
C HIS A 121 25.33 8.58 -1.29
N ARG A 122 26.14 9.29 -2.07
CA ARG A 122 26.28 9.03 -3.50
C ARG A 122 26.99 7.70 -3.71
N VAL A 123 26.46 6.88 -4.62
CA VAL A 123 27.08 5.66 -5.13
C VAL A 123 27.21 5.76 -6.66
N HIS A 124 28.07 4.95 -7.27
CA HIS A 124 28.22 4.96 -8.73
C HIS A 124 26.90 4.55 -9.43
N TYR A 125 26.48 5.33 -10.42
CA TYR A 125 25.13 5.27 -11.00
C TYR A 125 24.84 4.00 -11.82
N THR A 126 25.87 3.27 -12.25
CA THR A 126 25.72 2.02 -13.05
C THR A 126 25.71 0.74 -12.21
N GLY A 127 26.08 0.80 -10.93
CA GLY A 127 26.25 -0.39 -10.10
C GLY A 127 25.07 -0.67 -9.18
N TRP A 128 25.12 -1.82 -8.50
CA TRP A 128 24.16 -2.21 -7.45
C TRP A 128 24.34 -1.44 -6.13
N GLY A 129 25.34 -0.55 -6.04
CA GLY A 129 25.62 0.23 -4.83
C GLY A 129 26.52 -0.50 -3.83
N THR A 130 26.34 -0.22 -2.53
CA THR A 130 27.21 -0.72 -1.45
C THR A 130 26.63 -1.91 -0.71
N ASP A 131 25.32 -2.16 -0.79
CA ASP A 131 24.62 -3.20 -0.04
C ASP A 131 24.99 -4.62 -0.52
N LYS A 132 25.31 -5.51 0.44
CA LYS A 132 25.72 -6.89 0.14
C LYS A 132 24.60 -7.72 -0.52
N HIS A 133 23.36 -7.54 -0.07
CA HIS A 133 22.23 -8.32 -0.54
C HIS A 133 21.81 -7.88 -1.94
N LEU A 134 21.84 -6.57 -2.20
CA LEU A 134 21.57 -6.02 -3.52
C LEU A 134 22.63 -6.45 -4.54
N LYS A 135 23.92 -6.52 -4.16
CA LYS A 135 24.99 -7.05 -5.02
C LYS A 135 24.85 -8.54 -5.33
N GLN A 136 24.33 -9.33 -4.38
CA GLN A 136 24.28 -10.79 -4.52
C GLN A 136 23.22 -11.27 -5.52
N GLY A 137 22.07 -10.61 -5.59
CA GLY A 137 20.96 -11.06 -6.45
C GLY A 137 19.95 -9.97 -6.80
N GLY A 138 20.36 -8.70 -6.78
CA GLY A 138 19.53 -7.58 -7.19
C GLY A 138 18.32 -7.34 -6.28
N TRP A 139 17.29 -6.72 -6.86
CA TRP A 139 16.11 -6.25 -6.13
C TRP A 139 15.32 -7.39 -5.50
N GLU A 140 15.12 -8.49 -6.23
CA GLU A 140 14.34 -9.65 -5.76
C GLU A 140 15.02 -10.34 -4.57
N HIS A 141 16.33 -10.56 -4.63
CA HIS A 141 17.07 -11.14 -3.50
C HIS A 141 16.96 -10.27 -2.25
N ARG A 142 17.12 -8.95 -2.40
CA ARG A 142 16.99 -8.03 -1.27
C ARG A 142 15.57 -8.00 -0.70
N TRP A 143 14.54 -8.09 -1.54
CA TRP A 143 13.15 -8.21 -1.10
C TRP A 143 12.91 -9.49 -0.30
N ASN A 144 13.43 -10.63 -0.76
CA ASN A 144 13.36 -11.90 -0.04
C ASN A 144 14.05 -11.84 1.33
N LYS A 145 15.20 -11.14 1.44
CA LYS A 145 15.90 -10.97 2.72
C LYS A 145 15.11 -10.16 3.74
N VAL A 146 14.32 -9.17 3.30
CA VAL A 146 13.40 -8.45 4.18
C VAL A 146 12.29 -9.38 4.68
N MET A 147 11.70 -10.20 3.81
CA MET A 147 10.67 -11.19 4.18
C MET A 147 11.22 -12.23 5.18
N GLN A 148 12.42 -12.74 4.94
CA GLN A 148 13.09 -13.69 5.83
C GLN A 148 13.19 -13.16 7.26
N ARG A 149 13.66 -11.92 7.41
CA ARG A 149 13.80 -11.26 8.72
C ARG A 149 12.45 -10.93 9.36
N ASN A 150 11.46 -10.48 8.59
CA ASN A 150 10.22 -9.98 9.19
C ASN A 150 9.25 -11.10 9.57
N VAL A 151 9.31 -12.26 8.89
CA VAL A 151 8.31 -13.33 9.05
C VAL A 151 8.95 -14.67 9.33
N LEU A 152 9.84 -15.14 8.45
CA LEU A 152 10.31 -16.54 8.44
C LEU A 152 11.28 -16.88 9.57
N GLN A 153 11.85 -15.87 10.25
CA GLN A 153 12.69 -16.11 11.43
C GLN A 153 11.88 -16.55 12.66
N TYR A 154 10.58 -16.30 12.68
CA TYR A 154 9.73 -16.61 13.83
C TYR A 154 9.04 -17.95 13.63
N ASN A 155 9.28 -18.89 14.55
CA ASN A 155 8.48 -20.10 14.68
C ASN A 155 7.19 -19.75 15.43
N ARG A 156 6.16 -19.33 14.69
CA ARG A 156 4.86 -18.96 15.27
C ARG A 156 4.20 -20.17 15.92
N VAL A 157 3.59 -19.93 17.09
CA VAL A 157 2.80 -20.90 17.88
C VAL A 157 1.33 -20.74 17.56
#